data_AF-A0A133V4F6-F1
#
_entry.id   AF-A0A133V4F6-F1
#
_cell.length_a   1.000
_cell.length_b   1.000
_cell.length_c   1.000
_cell.angle_alpha   90.00
_cell.angle_beta   90.00
_cell.angle_gamma   90.00
#
_symmetry.space_group_name_H-M   'P 1'
#
loop_
_entity.id
_entity.type
_entity.pdbx_description
1 polymer ?
#
loop_
_entity_poly.entity_id
_entity_poly.type
_entity_poly.pdbx_seq_one_letter_code
_entity_poly.pdbx_strand_id
1 'polypeptide(L)'
;MMKCNITGIGNKQVLEFGCRECDQSPSIAKSEVCMQHVLEKLGENPSTDKILLDGDYVREYGGKNIELLKELIHSLEDSRYLALKNGKGGECGICYGKRKERIDRIWNTLEKDPAQGYLDLEQFKAELKGKSKRGSKQCKDCRKNFLEKGVEQALAILKGTSIIEESRIKKGQRCYGKVLNPSIRPCFLRSKLKLQPPNDAELVDAYQLEDSEIRIYRLSRELQHIYFLSPLAYRQDTAELPMDQLKSLGFKTQSLRVQPAIAGSQWELKAEDALRAALRLGESVLVVGEVRGPETKMLYEAMRVGAAGNCVMGTIHGSSTKDVFERVVYDLGIPSSSFKATDLIVVASPIRPKGG
;
A
#
# COMPACT_ATOMS: atom_id res chain seq x y z
N MET A 1 -6.26 -22.05 -2.25
CA MET A 1 -6.41 -21.31 -3.53
C MET A 1 -7.35 -20.14 -3.27
N MET A 2 -6.94 -18.90 -3.59
CA MET A 2 -7.84 -17.74 -3.52
C MET A 2 -8.99 -17.95 -4.50
N LYS A 3 -10.24 -17.95 -4.02
CA LYS A 3 -11.41 -17.99 -4.90
C LYS A 3 -11.61 -16.60 -5.50
N CYS A 4 -11.61 -16.51 -6.82
CA CYS A 4 -11.91 -15.28 -7.55
C CYS A 4 -13.34 -15.37 -8.09
N ASN A 5 -14.19 -14.41 -7.71
CA ASN A 5 -15.53 -14.24 -8.22
C ASN A 5 -15.58 -13.00 -9.11
N ILE A 6 -16.31 -13.09 -10.20
CA ILE A 6 -16.55 -11.96 -11.10
C ILE A 6 -17.94 -11.44 -10.78
N THR A 7 -18.03 -10.18 -10.35
CA THR A 7 -19.31 -9.51 -10.09
C THR A 7 -19.48 -8.31 -11.00
N GLY A 8 -20.65 -8.20 -11.63
CA GLY A 8 -21.06 -7.01 -12.36
C GLY A 8 -21.81 -6.09 -11.40
N ILE A 9 -21.30 -4.86 -11.19
CA ILE A 9 -22.01 -3.83 -10.42
C ILE A 9 -22.34 -2.68 -11.37
N GLY A 10 -23.57 -2.66 -11.88
CA GLY A 10 -23.98 -1.75 -12.95
C GLY A 10 -23.21 -2.03 -14.24
N ASN A 11 -22.64 -0.99 -14.85
CA ASN A 11 -21.79 -1.11 -16.05
C ASN A 11 -20.32 -1.43 -15.73
N LYS A 12 -19.97 -1.71 -14.47
CA LYS A 12 -18.59 -1.95 -14.06
C LYS A 12 -18.34 -3.40 -13.71
N GLN A 13 -17.24 -3.96 -14.21
CA GLN A 13 -16.81 -5.31 -13.89
C GLN A 13 -15.84 -5.29 -12.71
N VAL A 14 -16.14 -6.11 -11.70
CA VAL A 14 -15.37 -6.21 -10.45
C VAL A 14 -14.84 -7.62 -10.30
N LEU A 15 -13.53 -7.74 -10.08
CA LEU A 15 -12.89 -8.99 -9.66
C LEU A 15 -12.78 -9.01 -8.15
N GLU A 16 -13.41 -9.98 -7.50
CA GLU A 16 -13.41 -10.14 -6.06
C GLU A 16 -12.66 -11.41 -5.67
N PHE A 17 -11.61 -11.25 -4.87
CA PHE A 17 -10.79 -12.34 -4.35
C PHE A 17 -11.13 -12.58 -2.88
N GLY A 18 -11.63 -13.76 -2.56
CA GLY A 18 -11.85 -14.19 -1.19
C GLY A 18 -10.53 -14.47 -0.48
N CYS A 19 -10.20 -13.67 0.52
CA CYS A 19 -8.92 -13.71 1.23
C CYS A 19 -9.02 -14.05 2.72
N ARG A 20 -10.22 -14.35 3.24
CA ARG A 20 -10.45 -14.64 4.66
C ARG A 20 -9.76 -15.92 5.16
N GLU A 21 -9.58 -16.89 4.26
CA GLU A 21 -8.89 -18.16 4.54
C GLU A 21 -7.47 -18.18 3.94
N CYS A 22 -6.92 -17.01 3.62
CA CYS A 22 -5.59 -16.94 3.04
C CYS A 22 -4.54 -16.90 4.15
N ASP A 23 -3.59 -17.84 4.13
CA ASP A 23 -2.42 -17.86 5.03
C ASP A 23 -1.44 -16.69 4.78
N GLN A 24 -1.76 -15.80 3.83
CA GLN A 24 -0.96 -14.65 3.40
C GLN A 24 -1.74 -13.36 3.62
N SER A 25 -1.06 -12.28 3.99
CA SER A 25 -1.70 -10.98 4.13
C SER A 25 -2.32 -10.53 2.78
N PRO A 26 -3.62 -10.17 2.72
CA PRO A 26 -4.30 -9.79 1.48
C PRO A 26 -3.77 -8.46 0.97
N SER A 27 -2.75 -8.48 0.13
CA SER A 27 -2.12 -7.29 -0.43
C SER A 27 -1.29 -7.63 -1.66
N ILE A 28 -1.62 -7.01 -2.80
CA ILE A 28 -0.85 -7.10 -4.04
C ILE A 28 0.61 -6.65 -3.79
N ALA A 29 0.78 -5.59 -3.00
CA ALA A 29 2.08 -4.99 -2.75
C ALA A 29 2.98 -5.86 -1.86
N LYS A 30 2.43 -6.61 -0.91
CA LYS A 30 3.23 -7.38 0.06
C LYS A 30 3.35 -8.87 -0.29
N SER A 31 2.34 -9.47 -0.92
CA SER A 31 2.31 -10.91 -1.19
C SER A 31 2.62 -11.22 -2.65
N GLU A 32 3.58 -12.12 -2.87
CA GLU A 32 3.94 -12.66 -4.19
C GLU A 32 2.75 -13.42 -4.82
N VAL A 33 2.08 -14.22 -4.00
CA VAL A 33 0.93 -15.04 -4.42
C VAL A 33 -0.24 -14.16 -4.82
N CYS A 34 -0.50 -13.08 -4.07
CA CYS A 34 -1.55 -12.12 -4.44
C CYS A 34 -1.23 -11.42 -5.76
N MET A 35 0.02 -10.97 -5.96
CA MET A 35 0.42 -10.32 -7.20
C MET A 35 0.22 -11.25 -8.39
N GLN A 36 0.71 -12.48 -8.31
CA GLN A 36 0.61 -13.45 -9.40
C GLN A 36 -0.85 -13.74 -9.78
N HIS A 37 -1.68 -14.12 -8.81
CA HIS A 37 -3.09 -14.44 -9.09
C HIS A 37 -3.88 -13.25 -9.61
N VAL A 38 -3.57 -12.04 -9.12
CA VAL A 38 -4.24 -10.83 -9.60
C VAL A 38 -3.85 -10.54 -11.05
N LEU A 39 -2.56 -10.61 -11.40
CA LEU A 39 -2.12 -10.38 -12.78
C LEU A 39 -2.71 -11.41 -13.74
N GLU A 40 -2.71 -12.70 -13.35
CA GLU A 40 -3.32 -13.79 -14.13
C GLU A 40 -4.81 -13.53 -14.40
N LYS A 41 -5.60 -13.29 -13.34
CA LYS A 41 -7.05 -13.10 -13.47
C LYS A 41 -7.44 -11.77 -14.12
N LEU A 42 -6.64 -10.73 -13.94
CA LEU A 42 -6.82 -9.45 -14.64
C LEU A 42 -6.50 -9.58 -16.13
N GLY A 43 -5.49 -10.37 -16.50
CA GLY A 43 -5.17 -10.69 -17.90
C GLY A 43 -6.30 -11.45 -18.60
N GLU A 44 -6.94 -12.40 -17.91
CA GLU A 44 -8.14 -13.11 -18.40
C GLU A 44 -9.36 -12.18 -18.55
N ASN A 45 -9.42 -11.07 -17.79
CA ASN A 45 -10.57 -10.18 -17.70
C ASN A 45 -10.19 -8.71 -17.95
N PRO A 46 -9.83 -8.33 -19.19
CA PRO A 46 -9.31 -6.99 -19.50
C PRO A 46 -10.35 -5.87 -19.30
N SER A 47 -11.65 -6.19 -19.30
CA SER A 47 -12.74 -5.24 -19.03
C SER A 47 -12.93 -4.91 -17.53
N THR A 48 -12.10 -5.47 -16.65
CA THR A 48 -12.16 -5.20 -15.20
C THR A 48 -11.92 -3.72 -14.90
N ASP A 49 -12.85 -3.11 -14.15
CA ASP A 49 -12.75 -1.74 -13.64
C ASP A 49 -12.18 -1.68 -12.22
N LYS A 50 -12.34 -2.76 -11.45
CA LYS A 50 -11.98 -2.83 -10.04
C LYS A 50 -11.57 -4.21 -9.59
N ILE A 51 -10.66 -4.26 -8.64
CA ILE A 51 -10.26 -5.46 -7.90
C ILE A 51 -10.56 -5.27 -6.41
N LEU A 52 -11.17 -6.27 -5.78
CA LEU A 52 -11.43 -6.34 -4.35
C LEU A 52 -10.67 -7.52 -3.75
N LEU A 53 -9.85 -7.29 -2.73
CA LEU A 53 -9.32 -8.35 -1.88
C LEU A 53 -10.15 -8.38 -0.59
N ASP A 54 -11.06 -9.35 -0.45
CA ASP A 54 -11.97 -9.50 0.69
C ASP A 54 -11.34 -10.35 1.81
N GLY A 55 -10.60 -9.71 2.71
CA GLY A 55 -10.15 -10.28 3.99
C GLY A 55 -10.90 -9.67 5.17
N ASP A 56 -10.25 -9.57 6.34
CA ASP A 56 -10.79 -8.83 7.49
C ASP A 56 -11.08 -7.36 7.15
N TYR A 57 -10.26 -6.82 6.24
CA TYR A 57 -10.49 -5.55 5.56
C TYR A 57 -10.55 -5.80 4.06
N VAL A 58 -11.45 -5.07 3.40
CA VAL A 58 -11.54 -5.07 1.95
C VAL A 58 -10.58 -4.04 1.40
N ARG A 59 -9.65 -4.49 0.55
CA ARG A 59 -8.80 -3.59 -0.25
C ARG A 59 -9.37 -3.47 -1.64
N GLU A 60 -9.78 -2.26 -2.00
CA GLU A 60 -10.31 -1.94 -3.33
C GLU A 60 -9.24 -1.22 -4.16
N TYR A 61 -8.89 -1.81 -5.30
CA TYR A 61 -8.03 -1.24 -6.32
C TYR A 61 -8.91 -0.83 -7.50
N GLY A 62 -8.95 0.48 -7.82
CA GLY A 62 -9.68 1.03 -8.95
C GLY A 62 -8.94 2.20 -9.58
N GLY A 63 -9.44 2.68 -10.72
CA GLY A 63 -8.85 3.82 -11.44
C GLY A 63 -7.39 3.58 -11.80
N LYS A 64 -6.51 4.51 -11.42
CA LYS A 64 -5.06 4.46 -11.69
C LYS A 64 -4.40 3.13 -11.30
N ASN A 65 -4.83 2.49 -10.20
CA ASN A 65 -4.26 1.21 -9.79
C ASN A 65 -4.48 0.11 -10.85
N ILE A 66 -5.65 0.09 -11.49
CA ILE A 66 -5.97 -0.90 -12.53
C ILE A 66 -5.24 -0.58 -13.82
N GLU A 67 -5.14 0.69 -14.18
CA GLU A 67 -4.37 1.14 -15.35
C GLU A 67 -2.90 0.68 -15.26
N LEU A 68 -2.27 0.88 -14.09
CA LEU A 68 -0.90 0.46 -13.83
C LEU A 68 -0.71 -1.06 -13.89
N LEU A 69 -1.66 -1.83 -13.36
CA LEU A 69 -1.60 -3.29 -13.42
C LEU A 69 -1.81 -3.80 -14.86
N LYS A 70 -2.71 -3.18 -15.62
CA LYS A 70 -2.91 -3.50 -17.04
C LYS A 70 -1.68 -3.16 -17.87
N GLU A 71 -1.07 -1.99 -17.65
CA GLU A 71 0.18 -1.59 -18.30
C GLU A 71 1.30 -2.62 -18.05
N LEU A 72 1.42 -3.10 -16.82
CA LEU A 72 2.37 -4.14 -16.45
C LEU A 72 2.09 -5.46 -17.20
N ILE A 73 0.83 -5.91 -17.27
CA ILE A 73 0.46 -7.15 -17.98
C ILE A 73 0.88 -7.07 -19.46
N HIS A 74 0.51 -6.00 -20.16
CA HIS A 74 0.87 -5.83 -21.58
C HIS A 74 2.39 -5.81 -21.76
N SER A 75 3.11 -5.11 -20.86
CA SER A 75 4.57 -5.05 -20.89
C SER A 75 5.23 -6.41 -20.64
N LEU A 76 4.66 -7.24 -19.75
CA LEU A 76 5.13 -8.60 -19.49
C LEU A 76 4.93 -9.50 -20.72
N GLU A 77 3.79 -9.42 -21.38
CA GLU A 77 3.47 -10.18 -22.59
C GLU A 77 4.37 -9.81 -23.78
N ASP A 78 4.47 -8.52 -24.08
CA ASP A 78 5.26 -8.00 -25.20
C ASP A 78 6.75 -8.31 -25.04
N SER A 79 7.27 -8.06 -23.82
CA SER A 79 8.67 -8.36 -23.51
C SER A 79 8.96 -9.87 -23.60
N ARG A 80 8.03 -10.74 -23.16
CA ARG A 80 8.18 -12.20 -23.26
C ARG A 80 8.23 -12.65 -24.71
N TYR A 81 7.29 -12.15 -25.50
CA TYR A 81 7.20 -12.47 -26.92
C TYR A 81 8.50 -12.11 -27.64
N LEU A 82 9.04 -10.91 -27.41
CA LEU A 82 10.30 -10.48 -28.01
C LEU A 82 11.50 -11.32 -27.57
N ALA A 83 11.60 -11.66 -26.29
CA ALA A 83 12.68 -12.49 -25.76
C ALA A 83 12.65 -13.90 -26.37
N LEU A 84 11.48 -14.52 -26.48
CA LEU A 84 11.33 -15.86 -27.07
C LEU A 84 11.49 -15.86 -28.58
N LYS A 85 10.89 -14.88 -29.30
CA LYS A 85 11.01 -14.74 -30.76
C LYS A 85 12.46 -14.64 -31.20
N ASN A 86 13.26 -13.87 -30.46
CA ASN A 86 14.69 -13.70 -30.73
C ASN A 86 15.56 -14.75 -30.03
N GLY A 87 14.97 -15.72 -29.32
CA GLY A 87 15.67 -16.71 -28.51
C GLY A 87 16.68 -17.56 -29.29
N LYS A 88 16.43 -17.83 -30.58
CA LYS A 88 17.40 -18.51 -31.46
C LYS A 88 18.61 -17.63 -31.79
N GLY A 89 18.42 -16.31 -31.92
CA GLY A 89 19.47 -15.34 -32.24
C GLY A 89 20.10 -15.49 -33.64
N GLY A 90 19.67 -16.48 -34.42
CA GLY A 90 20.21 -16.81 -35.73
C GLY A 90 19.62 -18.14 -36.21
N GLU A 91 20.24 -18.74 -37.22
CA GLU A 91 19.75 -19.99 -37.83
C GLU A 91 19.99 -21.23 -36.96
N CYS A 92 20.97 -21.19 -36.05
CA CYS A 92 21.27 -22.33 -35.18
C CYS A 92 20.31 -22.41 -33.97
N GLY A 93 19.76 -23.59 -33.70
CA GLY A 93 18.76 -23.82 -32.65
C GLY A 93 19.29 -24.38 -31.32
N ILE A 94 20.57 -24.73 -31.26
CA ILE A 94 21.14 -25.55 -30.16
C ILE A 94 21.00 -24.89 -28.79
N CYS A 95 21.18 -23.57 -28.71
CA CYS A 95 21.09 -22.82 -27.45
C CYS A 95 19.66 -22.43 -27.05
N TYR A 96 18.67 -22.64 -27.93
CA TYR A 96 17.31 -22.13 -27.72
C TYR A 96 16.64 -22.76 -26.49
N GLY A 97 16.77 -24.08 -26.30
CA GLY A 97 16.16 -24.77 -25.15
C GLY A 97 16.60 -24.18 -23.81
N LYS A 98 17.92 -24.09 -23.59
CA LYS A 98 18.49 -23.49 -22.35
C LYS A 98 18.10 -22.02 -22.16
N ARG A 99 18.00 -21.24 -23.25
CA ARG A 99 17.55 -19.84 -23.18
C ARG A 99 16.07 -19.74 -22.83
N LYS A 100 15.22 -20.55 -23.46
CA LYS A 100 13.79 -20.61 -23.20
C LYS A 100 13.51 -20.95 -21.74
N GLU A 101 14.13 -22.00 -21.20
CA GLU A 101 13.98 -22.35 -19.78
C GLU A 101 14.42 -21.24 -18.83
N ARG A 102 15.47 -20.48 -19.19
CA ARG A 102 15.94 -19.35 -18.37
C ARG A 102 14.97 -18.17 -18.44
N ILE A 103 14.44 -17.87 -19.63
CA ILE A 103 13.39 -16.88 -19.86
C ILE A 103 12.14 -17.27 -19.06
N ASP A 104 11.61 -18.48 -19.21
CA ASP A 104 10.38 -18.91 -18.51
C ASP A 104 10.53 -18.80 -16.98
N ARG A 105 11.73 -19.12 -16.44
CA ARG A 105 12.02 -18.92 -15.01
C ARG A 105 11.98 -17.44 -14.59
N ILE A 106 12.60 -16.55 -15.37
CA ILE A 106 12.61 -15.11 -15.09
C ILE A 106 11.19 -14.54 -15.17
N TRP A 107 10.38 -14.96 -16.15
CA TRP A 107 9.00 -14.49 -16.28
C TRP A 107 8.09 -14.97 -15.15
N ASN A 108 8.27 -16.20 -14.68
CA ASN A 108 7.59 -16.67 -13.47
C ASN A 108 8.00 -15.86 -12.23
N THR A 109 9.24 -15.36 -12.14
CA THR A 109 9.63 -14.38 -11.11
C THR A 109 8.95 -13.04 -11.34
N LEU A 110 8.93 -12.51 -12.57
CA LEU A 110 8.32 -11.21 -12.91
C LEU A 110 6.82 -11.17 -12.57
N GLU A 111 6.08 -12.25 -12.80
CA GLU A 111 4.65 -12.35 -12.47
C GLU A 111 4.38 -12.34 -10.95
N LYS A 112 5.37 -12.75 -10.14
CA LYS A 112 5.29 -12.76 -8.67
C LYS A 112 5.83 -11.49 -8.05
N ASP A 113 6.99 -11.06 -8.54
CA ASP A 113 7.78 -9.92 -8.09
C ASP A 113 8.43 -9.23 -9.32
N PRO A 114 7.73 -8.24 -9.90
CA PRO A 114 8.23 -7.50 -11.06
C PRO A 114 9.60 -6.86 -10.85
N ALA A 115 9.88 -6.34 -9.65
CA ALA A 115 11.16 -5.72 -9.32
C ALA A 115 12.29 -6.75 -9.28
N GLN A 116 12.08 -7.87 -8.60
CA GLN A 116 13.08 -8.94 -8.54
C GLN A 116 13.30 -9.59 -9.91
N GLY A 117 12.22 -9.86 -10.66
CA GLY A 117 12.31 -10.43 -12.00
C GLY A 117 13.05 -9.52 -13.00
N TYR A 118 12.90 -8.19 -12.85
CA TYR A 118 13.66 -7.23 -13.65
C TYR A 118 15.17 -7.29 -13.33
N LEU A 119 15.55 -7.42 -12.06
CA LEU A 119 16.93 -7.62 -11.64
C LEU A 119 17.52 -8.93 -12.17
N ASP A 120 16.74 -10.02 -12.12
CA ASP A 120 17.14 -11.32 -12.66
C ASP A 120 17.42 -11.23 -14.18
N LEU A 121 16.62 -10.44 -14.91
CA LEU A 121 16.83 -10.19 -16.33
C LEU A 121 18.08 -9.34 -16.61
N GLU A 122 18.37 -8.34 -15.76
CA GLU A 122 19.62 -7.56 -15.84
C GLU A 122 20.86 -8.43 -15.56
N GLN A 123 20.77 -9.34 -14.59
CA GLN A 123 21.83 -10.32 -14.32
C GLN A 123 22.03 -11.23 -15.54
N PHE A 124 20.95 -11.71 -16.15
CA PHE A 124 21.04 -12.55 -17.35
C PHE A 124 21.68 -11.81 -18.53
N LYS A 125 21.35 -10.52 -18.71
CA LYS A 125 22.03 -9.64 -19.68
C LYS A 125 23.54 -9.57 -19.43
N ALA A 126 23.97 -9.39 -18.18
CA ALA A 126 25.38 -9.33 -17.83
C ALA A 126 26.12 -10.65 -18.13
N GLU A 127 25.51 -11.79 -17.81
CA GLU A 127 26.06 -13.11 -18.14
C GLU A 127 26.23 -13.33 -19.66
N LEU A 128 25.24 -12.91 -20.45
CA LEU A 128 25.30 -13.00 -21.91
C LEU A 128 26.39 -12.10 -22.49
N LYS A 129 26.56 -10.88 -21.95
CA LYS A 129 27.66 -9.98 -22.34
C LYS A 129 29.02 -10.61 -22.07
N GLY A 130 29.23 -11.23 -20.90
CA GLY A 130 30.47 -11.93 -20.57
C GLY A 130 30.79 -13.11 -21.51
N LYS A 131 29.75 -13.80 -22.01
CA LYS A 131 29.89 -14.95 -22.92
C LYS A 131 29.89 -14.56 -24.42
N SER A 132 29.59 -13.31 -24.75
CA SER A 132 29.42 -12.83 -26.14
C SER A 132 30.64 -13.03 -27.04
N LYS A 133 31.86 -12.94 -26.47
CA LYS A 133 33.12 -13.04 -27.20
C LYS A 133 33.63 -14.47 -27.41
N ARG A 134 32.97 -15.50 -26.84
CA ARG A 134 33.44 -16.90 -26.85
C ARG A 134 32.85 -17.71 -28.02
N GLY A 135 33.64 -18.63 -28.58
CA GLY A 135 33.19 -19.59 -29.62
C GLY A 135 33.38 -19.12 -31.07
N SER A 136 32.77 -19.84 -32.01
CA SER A 136 32.82 -19.53 -33.46
C SER A 136 32.14 -18.21 -33.81
N LYS A 137 32.45 -17.63 -34.99
CA LYS A 137 31.86 -16.37 -35.46
C LYS A 137 30.33 -16.42 -35.46
N GLN A 138 29.74 -17.48 -36.00
CA GLN A 138 28.29 -17.73 -35.99
C GLN A 138 27.70 -17.75 -34.57
N CYS A 139 28.40 -18.34 -33.59
CA CYS A 139 27.96 -18.36 -32.19
C CYS A 139 28.08 -16.98 -31.51
N LYS A 140 29.05 -16.15 -31.90
CA LYS A 140 29.17 -14.76 -31.44
C LYS A 140 27.98 -13.94 -31.95
N ASP A 141 27.69 -14.04 -33.25
CA ASP A 141 26.59 -13.32 -33.90
C ASP A 141 25.23 -13.76 -33.34
N CYS A 142 25.02 -15.06 -33.14
CA CYS A 142 23.83 -15.62 -32.49
C CYS A 142 23.59 -15.02 -31.09
N ARG A 143 24.63 -14.95 -30.25
CA ARG A 143 24.51 -14.38 -28.90
C ARG A 143 24.28 -12.88 -28.95
N LYS A 144 24.96 -12.16 -29.85
CA LYS A 144 24.80 -10.72 -30.03
C LYS A 144 23.36 -10.37 -30.42
N ASN A 145 22.82 -11.04 -31.43
CA ASN A 145 21.44 -10.84 -31.88
C ASN A 145 20.42 -11.13 -30.77
N PHE A 146 20.58 -12.24 -30.03
CA PHE A 146 19.68 -12.55 -28.93
C PHE A 146 19.75 -11.50 -27.80
N LEU A 147 20.96 -11.03 -27.49
CA LEU A 147 21.18 -9.99 -26.49
C LEU A 147 20.51 -8.68 -26.91
N GLU A 148 20.79 -8.19 -28.12
CA GLU A 148 20.34 -6.87 -28.59
C GLU A 148 18.84 -6.84 -28.93
N LYS A 149 18.34 -7.87 -29.64
CA LYS A 149 16.94 -7.91 -30.12
C LYS A 149 15.98 -8.59 -29.17
N GLY A 150 16.46 -9.45 -28.28
CA GLY A 150 15.64 -10.17 -27.30
C GLY A 150 15.71 -9.50 -25.92
N VAL A 151 16.85 -9.66 -25.25
CA VAL A 151 16.99 -9.30 -23.83
C VAL A 151 17.01 -7.78 -23.60
N GLU A 152 17.76 -7.03 -24.41
CA GLU A 152 17.84 -5.57 -24.24
C GLU A 152 16.53 -4.86 -24.60
N GLN A 153 15.80 -5.36 -25.62
CA GLN A 153 14.45 -4.85 -25.94
C GLN A 153 13.44 -5.18 -24.84
N ALA A 154 13.45 -6.41 -24.32
CA ALA A 154 12.58 -6.80 -23.21
C ALA A 154 12.81 -5.93 -21.97
N LEU A 155 14.08 -5.66 -21.62
CA LEU A 155 14.42 -4.74 -20.52
C LEU A 155 13.94 -3.32 -20.77
N ALA A 156 14.02 -2.82 -22.01
CA ALA A 156 13.57 -1.47 -22.36
C ALA A 156 12.05 -1.31 -22.15
N ILE A 157 11.26 -2.30 -22.57
CA ILE A 157 9.81 -2.32 -22.37
C ILE A 157 9.48 -2.35 -20.87
N LEU A 158 10.07 -3.29 -20.13
CA LEU A 158 9.81 -3.43 -18.69
C LEU A 158 10.22 -2.20 -17.89
N LYS A 159 11.33 -1.54 -18.29
CA LYS A 159 11.77 -0.30 -17.67
C LYS A 159 10.75 0.83 -17.83
N GLY A 160 9.93 0.84 -18.89
CA GLY A 160 8.92 1.87 -19.11
C GLY A 160 7.73 1.81 -18.14
N THR A 161 7.59 0.74 -17.35
CA THR A 161 6.43 0.58 -16.45
C THR A 161 6.62 1.31 -15.13
N SER A 162 5.60 2.07 -14.70
CA SER A 162 5.66 2.85 -13.46
C SER A 162 5.91 1.97 -12.22
N ILE A 163 5.39 0.73 -12.20
CA ILE A 163 5.60 -0.25 -11.12
C ILE A 163 7.08 -0.63 -10.99
N ILE A 164 7.79 -0.83 -12.11
CA ILE A 164 9.22 -1.20 -12.10
C ILE A 164 10.09 0.04 -11.83
N GLU A 165 9.74 1.21 -12.37
CA GLU A 165 10.51 2.44 -12.13
C GLU A 165 10.50 2.86 -10.65
N GLU A 166 9.32 2.90 -10.03
CA GLU A 166 9.19 3.32 -8.64
C GLU A 166 9.68 2.27 -7.62
N SER A 167 9.76 0.99 -8.03
CA SER A 167 10.27 -0.10 -7.18
C SER A 167 11.80 -0.27 -7.20
N ARG A 168 12.53 0.47 -8.06
CA ARG A 168 14.01 0.43 -8.14
C ARG A 168 14.74 0.90 -6.87
N ILE A 169 14.04 1.40 -5.86
CA ILE A 169 14.66 2.01 -4.68
C ILE A 169 14.31 1.23 -3.40
N LYS A 170 15.01 0.10 -3.18
CA LYS A 170 15.63 -0.36 -1.91
C LYS A 170 15.86 -1.89 -1.95
N LYS A 171 17.14 -2.29 -1.94
CA LYS A 171 17.71 -3.60 -1.55
C LYS A 171 16.69 -4.74 -1.28
N GLY A 172 16.09 -5.29 -2.34
CA GLY A 172 15.34 -6.56 -2.27
C GLY A 172 14.06 -6.57 -1.42
N GLN A 173 13.47 -5.41 -1.12
CA GLN A 173 12.18 -5.34 -0.41
C GLN A 173 11.05 -4.92 -1.36
N ARG A 174 9.93 -5.66 -1.33
CA ARG A 174 8.71 -5.30 -2.07
C ARG A 174 8.16 -3.97 -1.57
N CYS A 175 8.23 -2.94 -2.40
CA CYS A 175 7.82 -1.57 -2.04
C CYS A 175 6.77 -1.02 -3.01
N TYR A 176 5.84 -1.85 -3.48
CA TYR A 176 4.78 -1.41 -4.39
C TYR A 176 3.72 -0.52 -3.72
N GLY A 177 3.73 -0.39 -2.39
CA GLY A 177 2.73 0.39 -1.64
C GLY A 177 2.78 1.90 -1.85
N LYS A 178 3.81 2.44 -2.54
CA LYS A 178 3.82 3.85 -2.99
C LYS A 178 3.04 4.07 -4.28
N VAL A 179 3.07 3.07 -5.15
CA VAL A 179 2.47 3.06 -6.49
C VAL A 179 1.03 2.57 -6.42
N LEU A 180 0.82 1.41 -5.78
CA LEU A 180 -0.45 0.74 -5.63
C LEU A 180 -1.08 1.14 -4.28
N ASN A 181 -1.98 2.12 -4.35
CA ASN A 181 -2.65 2.70 -3.18
C ASN A 181 -4.12 2.26 -3.15
N PRO A 182 -4.45 1.09 -2.56
CA PRO A 182 -5.84 0.67 -2.45
C PRO A 182 -6.60 1.51 -1.42
N SER A 183 -7.88 1.74 -1.66
CA SER A 183 -8.78 2.17 -0.58
C SER A 183 -9.09 0.98 0.33
N ILE A 184 -9.02 1.18 1.64
CA ILE A 184 -9.24 0.14 2.65
C ILE A 184 -10.55 0.45 3.37
N ARG A 185 -11.42 -0.56 3.51
CA ARG A 185 -12.65 -0.45 4.31
C ARG A 185 -12.89 -1.72 5.13
N PRO A 186 -13.57 -1.65 6.28
CA PRO A 186 -14.06 -2.84 6.96
C PRO A 186 -15.04 -3.63 6.08
N CYS A 187 -14.99 -4.96 6.15
CA CYS A 187 -15.77 -5.85 5.28
C CYS A 187 -17.31 -5.72 5.47
N PHE A 188 -17.77 -5.25 6.63
CA PHE A 188 -19.20 -5.07 6.95
C PHE A 188 -19.79 -3.74 6.46
N LEU A 189 -18.97 -2.77 6.03
CA LEU A 189 -19.44 -1.49 5.49
C LEU A 189 -19.68 -1.60 3.98
N ARG A 190 -20.95 -1.60 3.56
CA ARG A 190 -21.37 -1.62 2.13
C ARG A 190 -21.47 -0.23 1.50
N SER A 191 -21.69 0.82 2.29
CA SER A 191 -21.85 2.20 1.81
C SER A 191 -20.52 2.94 1.74
N LYS A 192 -20.36 3.79 0.72
CA LYS A 192 -19.20 4.68 0.57
C LYS A 192 -19.52 6.05 1.17
N LEU A 193 -18.75 6.48 2.16
CA LEU A 193 -18.64 7.89 2.50
C LEU A 193 -17.54 8.50 1.63
N LYS A 194 -17.92 9.32 0.66
CA LYS A 194 -16.98 10.18 -0.06
C LYS A 194 -16.74 11.37 0.86
N LEU A 195 -15.54 11.48 1.43
CA LEU A 195 -15.21 12.53 2.41
C LEU A 195 -14.75 13.84 1.77
N GLN A 196 -14.54 13.83 0.46
CA GLN A 196 -14.06 14.98 -0.30
C GLN A 196 -15.04 15.33 -1.42
N PRO A 197 -15.31 16.62 -1.65
CA PRO A 197 -16.05 17.07 -2.81
C PRO A 197 -15.27 16.77 -4.10
N PRO A 198 -15.94 16.70 -5.27
CA PRO A 198 -15.26 16.60 -6.57
C PRO A 198 -14.28 17.77 -6.81
N ASN A 199 -13.23 17.54 -7.60
CA ASN A 199 -12.17 18.54 -7.83
C ASN A 199 -12.65 19.79 -8.58
N ASP A 200 -13.77 19.71 -9.29
CA ASP A 200 -14.40 20.78 -10.08
C ASP A 200 -15.54 21.49 -9.34
N ALA A 201 -15.64 21.26 -8.03
CA ALA A 201 -16.66 21.81 -7.15
C ALA A 201 -16.17 23.10 -6.47
N GLU A 202 -16.89 24.20 -6.68
CA GLU A 202 -16.66 25.49 -6.00
C GLU A 202 -17.50 25.57 -4.73
N LEU A 203 -16.90 25.92 -3.59
CA LEU A 203 -17.64 26.14 -2.35
C LEU A 203 -18.50 27.41 -2.50
N VAL A 204 -19.81 27.25 -2.38
CA VAL A 204 -20.77 28.36 -2.44
C VAL A 204 -21.04 28.89 -1.04
N ASP A 205 -21.29 28.00 -0.09
CA ASP A 205 -21.66 28.36 1.27
C ASP A 205 -21.34 27.23 2.26
N ALA A 206 -21.23 27.57 3.54
CA ALA A 206 -21.05 26.61 4.63
C ALA A 206 -21.78 27.10 5.88
N TYR A 207 -22.66 26.27 6.44
CA TYR A 207 -23.38 26.60 7.65
C TYR A 207 -23.45 25.42 8.61
N GLN A 208 -23.57 25.73 9.90
CA GLN A 208 -23.75 24.74 10.96
C GLN A 208 -25.24 24.48 11.18
N LEU A 209 -25.61 23.21 11.19
CA LEU A 209 -26.92 22.71 11.57
C LEU A 209 -26.73 21.80 12.78
N GLU A 210 -27.07 22.31 13.96
CA GLU A 210 -26.79 21.64 15.25
C GLU A 210 -25.31 21.23 15.35
N ASP A 211 -25.07 19.92 15.33
CA ASP A 211 -23.78 19.25 15.45
C ASP A 211 -23.14 18.91 14.09
N SER A 212 -23.74 19.30 12.97
CA SER A 212 -23.22 18.98 11.63
C SER A 212 -23.04 20.25 10.81
N GLU A 213 -21.88 20.42 10.17
CA GLU A 213 -21.75 21.49 9.15
C GLU A 213 -22.06 20.90 7.80
N ILE A 214 -22.79 21.71 7.06
CA ILE A 214 -23.24 21.47 5.72
C ILE A 214 -22.44 22.43 4.84
N ARG A 215 -21.65 21.88 3.93
CA ARG A 215 -20.93 22.66 2.91
C ARG A 215 -21.63 22.49 1.59
N ILE A 216 -22.03 23.59 0.97
CA ILE A 216 -22.73 23.63 -0.30
C ILE A 216 -21.71 23.92 -1.38
N TYR A 217 -21.61 23.02 -2.36
CA TYR A 217 -20.75 23.20 -3.52
C TYR A 217 -21.56 23.33 -4.80
N ARG A 218 -21.08 24.14 -5.74
CA ARG A 218 -21.59 24.22 -7.11
C ARG A 218 -20.58 23.55 -8.02
N LEU A 219 -21.07 22.64 -8.88
CA LEU A 219 -20.23 22.04 -9.90
C LEU A 219 -20.13 22.95 -11.12
N SER A 220 -18.95 23.01 -11.73
CA SER A 220 -18.69 23.85 -12.90
C SER A 220 -19.56 23.52 -14.12
N ARG A 221 -20.18 22.32 -14.16
CA ARG A 221 -20.91 21.77 -15.33
C ARG A 221 -22.38 21.43 -15.05
N GLU A 222 -22.85 21.57 -13.81
CA GLU A 222 -24.21 21.21 -13.43
C GLU A 222 -24.87 22.37 -12.67
N LEU A 223 -26.14 22.66 -12.98
CA LEU A 223 -26.92 23.73 -12.32
C LEU A 223 -27.32 23.38 -10.88
N GLN A 224 -27.01 22.16 -10.40
CA GLN A 224 -27.42 21.67 -9.10
C GLN A 224 -26.31 21.87 -8.05
N HIS A 225 -26.72 22.23 -6.84
CA HIS A 225 -25.84 22.33 -5.69
C HIS A 225 -25.71 20.96 -5.01
N ILE A 226 -24.48 20.59 -4.63
CA ILE A 226 -24.19 19.39 -3.84
C ILE A 226 -24.01 19.80 -2.39
N TYR A 227 -24.79 19.18 -1.51
CA TYR A 227 -24.72 19.39 -0.08
C TYR A 227 -23.83 18.31 0.52
N PHE A 228 -22.67 18.72 1.01
CA PHE A 228 -21.75 17.87 1.75
C PHE A 228 -22.10 17.95 3.23
N LEU A 229 -22.79 16.93 3.71
CA LEU A 229 -22.96 16.73 5.14
C LEU A 229 -21.64 16.17 5.68
N SER A 230 -21.02 16.90 6.59
CA SER A 230 -19.93 16.37 7.40
C SER A 230 -20.51 16.07 8.78
N PRO A 231 -20.90 14.81 9.05
CA PRO A 231 -21.43 14.42 10.35
C PRO A 231 -20.42 14.72 11.44
N LEU A 232 -20.91 14.97 12.66
CA LEU A 232 -20.08 15.22 13.83
C LEU A 232 -18.97 14.17 13.99
N ALA A 233 -19.26 12.88 13.76
CA ALA A 233 -18.27 11.79 13.84
C ALA A 233 -17.04 11.90 12.91
N TYR A 234 -17.07 12.79 11.90
CA TYR A 234 -15.96 13.03 10.98
C TYR A 234 -15.27 14.38 11.19
N ARG A 235 -15.87 15.31 11.94
CA ARG A 235 -15.30 16.65 12.25
C ARG A 235 -14.93 16.79 13.73
N GLN A 236 -15.71 16.19 14.61
CA GLN A 236 -15.25 15.76 15.91
C GLN A 236 -14.52 14.44 15.72
N ASP A 237 -13.19 14.50 15.84
CA ASP A 237 -12.57 13.62 16.83
C ASP A 237 -13.35 13.87 18.12
N THR A 238 -14.32 13.02 18.43
CA THR A 238 -14.85 12.94 19.80
C THR A 238 -13.61 13.00 20.69
N ALA A 239 -13.57 13.90 21.66
CA ALA A 239 -12.52 13.81 22.64
C ALA A 239 -12.70 12.43 23.30
N GLU A 240 -11.99 11.41 22.78
CA GLU A 240 -12.08 10.02 23.25
C GLU A 240 -11.76 10.00 24.75
N LEU A 241 -10.99 10.98 25.17
CA LEU A 241 -10.73 11.34 26.55
C LEU A 241 -11.69 12.45 27.00
N PRO A 242 -12.42 12.25 28.12
CA PRO A 242 -13.36 13.23 28.64
C PRO A 242 -12.63 14.39 29.35
N MET A 243 -12.03 15.29 28.56
CA MET A 243 -11.15 16.34 29.06
C MET A 243 -11.82 17.27 30.09
N ASP A 244 -13.09 17.61 29.89
CA ASP A 244 -13.82 18.50 30.80
C ASP A 244 -14.12 17.83 32.14
N GLN A 245 -14.38 16.51 32.13
CA GLN A 245 -14.52 15.72 33.36
C GLN A 245 -13.17 15.60 34.09
N LEU A 246 -12.06 15.40 33.36
CA LEU A 246 -10.73 15.37 33.97
C LEU A 246 -10.39 16.74 34.59
N LYS A 247 -10.71 17.85 33.92
CA LYS A 247 -10.49 19.20 34.48
C LYS A 247 -11.34 19.44 35.73
N SER A 248 -12.61 19.01 35.75
CA SER A 248 -13.47 19.18 36.93
C SER A 248 -13.00 18.33 38.12
N LEU A 249 -12.34 17.21 37.86
CA LEU A 249 -11.66 16.39 38.87
C LEU A 249 -10.30 16.96 39.33
N GLY A 250 -9.89 18.13 38.82
CA GLY A 250 -8.67 18.84 39.23
C GLY A 250 -7.42 18.46 38.42
N PHE A 251 -7.53 17.63 37.38
CA PHE A 251 -6.39 17.32 36.52
C PHE A 251 -6.03 18.51 35.64
N LYS A 252 -4.73 18.84 35.58
CA LYS A 252 -4.19 19.82 34.63
C LYS A 252 -4.00 19.15 33.28
N THR A 253 -5.00 19.27 32.41
CA THR A 253 -5.01 18.60 31.11
C THR A 253 -4.76 19.57 29.95
N GLN A 254 -3.87 19.17 29.04
CA GLN A 254 -3.59 19.89 27.81
C GLN A 254 -3.88 18.99 26.61
N SER A 255 -4.79 19.41 25.74
CA SER A 255 -5.03 18.71 24.47
C SER A 255 -4.06 19.24 23.42
N LEU A 256 -3.38 18.33 22.73
CA LEU A 256 -2.57 18.63 21.55
C LEU A 256 -3.22 17.93 20.35
N ARG A 257 -3.63 18.71 19.35
CA ARG A 257 -4.27 18.19 18.15
C ARG A 257 -3.27 18.19 17.00
N VAL A 258 -3.27 17.08 16.28
CA VAL A 258 -2.46 16.89 15.09
C VAL A 258 -3.40 16.62 13.93
N GLN A 259 -3.43 17.50 12.94
CA GLN A 259 -4.24 17.29 11.75
C GLN A 259 -3.40 16.56 10.67
N PRO A 260 -3.97 15.61 9.91
CA PRO A 260 -3.28 15.03 8.76
C PRO A 260 -2.94 16.12 7.74
N ALA A 261 -1.75 16.04 7.14
CA ALA A 261 -1.16 17.03 6.23
C ALA A 261 -1.87 17.21 4.86
N ILE A 262 -3.18 16.99 4.80
CA ILE A 262 -3.99 17.01 3.59
C ILE A 262 -4.73 18.36 3.47
N ALA A 263 -4.58 19.27 4.45
CA ALA A 263 -5.37 20.50 4.55
C ALA A 263 -4.59 21.79 4.25
N GLY A 264 -3.43 21.77 3.59
CA GLY A 264 -2.80 22.93 2.93
C GLY A 264 -2.75 24.26 3.70
N SER A 265 -2.84 24.26 5.02
CA SER A 265 -2.93 25.47 5.83
C SER A 265 -1.61 25.72 6.55
N GLN A 266 -1.16 26.97 6.56
CA GLN A 266 0.19 27.37 7.02
C GLN A 266 0.46 27.14 8.53
N TRP A 267 -0.52 26.66 9.31
CA TRP A 267 -0.41 26.43 10.76
C TRP A 267 -0.47 24.95 11.17
N GLU A 268 -0.21 24.02 10.25
CA GLU A 268 -0.26 22.58 10.52
C GLU A 268 0.91 22.09 11.41
N LEU A 269 0.58 21.65 12.62
CA LEU A 269 1.50 20.93 13.52
C LEU A 269 1.58 19.45 13.10
N LYS A 270 2.76 18.98 12.68
CA LYS A 270 3.00 17.56 12.41
C LYS A 270 2.95 16.75 13.70
N ALA A 271 2.58 15.46 13.61
CA ALA A 271 2.48 14.56 14.76
C ALA A 271 3.76 14.52 15.59
N GLU A 272 4.88 14.50 14.87
CA GLU A 272 6.22 14.50 15.44
C GLU A 272 6.51 15.79 16.23
N ASP A 273 6.08 16.95 15.74
CA ASP A 273 6.33 18.24 16.38
C ASP A 273 5.43 18.43 17.61
N ALA A 274 4.18 17.95 17.54
CA ALA A 274 3.28 17.91 18.68
C ALA A 274 3.80 16.99 19.79
N LEU A 275 4.34 15.82 19.42
CA LEU A 275 4.95 14.90 20.37
C LEU A 275 6.21 15.47 21.01
N ARG A 276 7.09 16.14 20.23
CA ARG A 276 8.24 16.88 20.79
C ARG A 276 7.82 17.96 21.76
N ALA A 277 6.78 18.72 21.43
CA ALA A 277 6.24 19.74 22.33
C ALA A 277 5.71 19.10 23.62
N ALA A 278 4.94 18.01 23.51
CA ALA A 278 4.41 17.26 24.64
C ALA A 278 5.52 16.78 25.59
N LEU A 279 6.59 16.18 25.04
CA LEU A 279 7.72 15.68 25.83
C LEU A 279 8.51 16.80 26.54
N ARG A 280 8.46 18.03 26.03
CA ARG A 280 9.07 19.20 26.69
C ARG A 280 8.22 19.79 27.81
N LEU A 281 6.92 19.49 27.85
CA LEU A 281 6.03 19.94 28.93
C LEU A 281 6.30 19.23 30.26
N GLY A 282 7.14 18.18 30.27
CA GLY A 282 7.64 17.53 31.49
C GLY A 282 6.65 16.53 32.12
N GLU A 283 6.95 16.15 33.38
CA GLU A 283 6.27 15.17 34.26
C GLU A 283 4.73 15.12 34.11
N SER A 284 4.24 14.36 33.13
CA SER A 284 2.83 14.28 32.78
C SER A 284 2.46 12.86 32.35
N VAL A 285 1.18 12.50 32.48
CA VAL A 285 0.64 11.32 31.80
C VAL A 285 0.42 11.69 30.34
N LEU A 286 1.08 10.98 29.42
CA LEU A 286 0.93 11.17 27.99
C LEU A 286 -0.03 10.14 27.43
N VAL A 287 -1.18 10.58 26.93
CA VAL A 287 -2.15 9.72 26.25
C VAL A 287 -2.17 10.05 24.76
N VAL A 288 -1.82 9.07 23.94
CA VAL A 288 -1.81 9.17 22.47
C VAL A 288 -3.02 8.41 21.95
N GLY A 289 -3.92 9.10 21.24
CA GLY A 289 -5.17 8.51 20.74
C GLY A 289 -4.91 7.24 19.95
N GLU A 290 -4.21 7.34 18.82
CA GLU A 290 -3.74 6.17 18.08
C GLU A 290 -2.37 6.42 17.47
N VAL A 291 -1.53 5.39 17.53
CA VAL A 291 -0.18 5.40 16.99
C VAL A 291 -0.17 4.72 15.62
N ARG A 292 0.16 5.45 14.55
CA ARG A 292 -0.02 4.99 13.15
C ARG A 292 1.24 5.03 12.29
N GLY A 293 2.25 5.80 12.67
CA GLY A 293 3.34 6.17 11.77
C GLY A 293 4.70 6.39 12.45
N PRO A 294 5.61 7.15 11.81
CA PRO A 294 6.99 7.33 12.26
C PRO A 294 7.12 8.02 13.62
N GLU A 295 6.09 8.72 14.09
CA GLU A 295 6.02 9.33 15.43
C GLU A 295 6.21 8.30 16.56
N THR A 296 5.86 7.04 16.32
CA THR A 296 6.03 5.94 17.29
C THR A 296 7.48 5.75 17.71
N LYS A 297 8.43 5.96 16.80
CA LYS A 297 9.85 5.78 17.11
C LYS A 297 10.31 6.77 18.18
N MET A 298 9.92 8.03 18.03
CA MET A 298 10.20 9.08 19.01
C MET A 298 9.54 8.77 20.36
N LEU A 299 8.31 8.25 20.36
CA LEU A 299 7.62 7.85 21.59
C LEU A 299 8.42 6.78 22.35
N TYR A 300 8.84 5.72 21.67
CA TYR A 300 9.62 4.63 22.28
C TYR A 300 11.03 5.08 22.70
N GLU A 301 11.65 5.99 21.96
CA GLU A 301 12.91 6.62 22.38
C GLU A 301 12.71 7.42 23.67
N ALA A 302 11.63 8.20 23.76
CA ALA A 302 11.32 9.01 24.92
C ALA A 302 10.96 8.17 26.16
N MET A 303 10.19 7.08 26.00
CA MET A 303 9.89 6.12 27.06
C MET A 303 11.16 5.48 27.62
N ARG A 304 12.09 5.09 26.73
CA ARG A 304 13.34 4.45 27.11
C ARG A 304 14.28 5.34 27.92
N VAL A 305 14.36 6.62 27.58
CA VAL A 305 15.25 7.57 28.25
C VAL A 305 14.59 8.22 29.47
N GLY A 306 13.35 7.82 29.81
CA GLY A 306 12.57 8.39 30.90
C GLY A 306 12.10 9.82 30.65
N ALA A 307 12.09 10.28 29.40
CA ALA A 307 11.65 11.63 29.03
C ALA A 307 10.12 11.72 28.84
N ALA A 308 9.45 10.58 28.64
CA ALA A 308 8.00 10.53 28.42
C ALA A 308 7.21 10.36 29.74
N GLY A 309 7.46 11.23 30.73
CA GLY A 309 6.66 11.31 31.97
C GLY A 309 6.49 9.99 32.75
N ASN A 310 5.55 9.99 33.70
CA ASN A 310 5.31 8.86 34.61
C ASN A 310 4.49 7.72 33.96
N CYS A 311 3.69 8.01 32.94
CA CYS A 311 2.86 7.02 32.28
C CYS A 311 2.59 7.44 30.83
N VAL A 312 2.83 6.52 29.90
CA VAL A 312 2.49 6.65 28.49
C VAL A 312 1.42 5.63 28.16
N MET A 313 0.32 6.09 27.59
CA MET A 313 -0.77 5.22 27.12
C MET A 313 -1.10 5.57 25.68
N GLY A 314 -1.55 4.59 24.92
CA GLY A 314 -2.15 4.87 23.62
C GLY A 314 -2.74 3.63 22.99
N THR A 315 -3.46 3.84 21.89
CA THR A 315 -4.01 2.71 21.13
C THR A 315 -3.16 2.40 19.91
N ILE A 316 -3.14 1.13 19.55
CA ILE A 316 -2.51 0.63 18.33
C ILE A 316 -3.35 -0.51 17.80
N HIS A 317 -3.56 -0.53 16.48
CA HIS A 317 -4.28 -1.62 15.85
C HIS A 317 -3.45 -2.92 15.89
N GLY A 318 -3.94 -3.90 16.64
CA GLY A 318 -3.45 -5.28 16.68
C GLY A 318 -4.53 -6.22 17.23
N SER A 319 -4.62 -7.43 16.66
CA SER A 319 -5.59 -8.47 17.05
C SER A 319 -5.10 -9.37 18.18
N SER A 320 -3.81 -9.33 18.50
CA SER A 320 -3.18 -10.06 19.59
C SER A 320 -1.95 -9.28 20.11
N THR A 321 -1.43 -9.68 21.27
CA THR A 321 -0.20 -9.10 21.83
C THR A 321 1.01 -9.34 20.92
N LYS A 322 1.02 -10.48 20.22
CA LYS A 322 2.04 -10.81 19.22
C LYS A 322 1.95 -9.86 18.02
N ASP A 323 0.75 -9.57 17.52
CA ASP A 323 0.58 -8.64 16.40
C ASP A 323 1.04 -7.23 16.76
N VAL A 324 0.78 -6.80 18.00
CA VAL A 324 1.28 -5.51 18.51
C VAL A 324 2.81 -5.50 18.54
N PHE A 325 3.45 -6.56 19.03
CA PHE A 325 4.90 -6.68 19.02
C PHE A 325 5.46 -6.63 17.60
N GLU A 326 4.90 -7.41 16.68
CA GLU A 326 5.37 -7.48 15.30
C GLU A 326 5.20 -6.14 14.58
N ARG A 327 4.07 -5.46 14.80
CA ARG A 327 3.82 -4.15 14.22
C ARG A 327 4.80 -3.10 14.74
N VAL A 328 5.04 -3.06 16.04
CA VAL A 328 5.96 -2.07 16.62
C VAL A 328 7.40 -2.36 16.18
N VAL A 329 7.84 -3.61 16.29
CA VAL A 329 9.24 -3.96 16.06
C VAL A 329 9.58 -4.05 14.58
N TYR A 330 8.75 -4.71 13.79
CA TYR A 330 9.03 -5.01 12.38
C TYR A 330 8.40 -4.00 11.42
N ASP A 331 7.13 -3.63 11.60
CA ASP A 331 6.48 -2.68 10.68
C ASP A 331 6.95 -1.23 10.89
N LEU A 332 7.00 -0.80 12.15
CA LEU A 332 7.42 0.56 12.53
C LEU A 332 8.94 0.67 12.73
N GLY A 333 9.65 -0.45 12.70
CA GLY A 333 11.11 -0.51 12.76
C GLY A 333 11.69 -0.09 14.11
N ILE A 334 10.96 -0.29 15.20
CA ILE A 334 11.43 0.03 16.54
C ILE A 334 12.29 -1.12 17.06
N PRO A 335 13.49 -0.85 17.61
CA PRO A 335 14.32 -1.92 18.16
C PRO A 335 13.55 -2.73 19.21
N SER A 336 13.66 -4.06 19.18
CA SER A 336 13.05 -4.93 20.19
C SER A 336 13.52 -4.61 21.62
N SER A 337 14.73 -4.06 21.77
CA SER A 337 15.23 -3.52 23.04
C SER A 337 14.45 -2.30 23.53
N SER A 338 13.89 -1.49 22.63
CA SER A 338 13.00 -0.38 22.96
C SER A 338 11.59 -0.83 23.29
N PHE A 339 11.12 -1.93 22.68
CA PHE A 339 9.84 -2.51 23.04
C PHE A 339 9.75 -2.92 24.52
N LYS A 340 10.88 -3.20 25.18
CA LYS A 340 10.94 -3.49 26.62
C LYS A 340 10.41 -2.36 27.51
N ALA A 341 10.30 -1.14 26.98
CA ALA A 341 9.69 -0.03 27.71
C ALA A 341 8.15 -0.13 27.79
N THR A 342 7.53 -1.11 27.12
CA THR A 342 6.08 -1.36 27.20
C THR A 342 5.79 -2.29 28.36
N ASP A 343 5.13 -1.78 29.40
CA ASP A 343 4.80 -2.56 30.60
C ASP A 343 3.55 -3.44 30.42
N LEU A 344 2.53 -2.96 29.72
CA LEU A 344 1.23 -3.64 29.58
C LEU A 344 0.68 -3.49 28.16
N ILE A 345 0.12 -4.58 27.64
CA ILE A 345 -0.67 -4.59 26.40
C ILE A 345 -2.03 -5.20 26.71
N VAL A 346 -3.09 -4.42 26.48
CA VAL A 346 -4.47 -4.88 26.61
C VAL A 346 -5.05 -5.04 25.21
N VAL A 347 -5.49 -6.25 24.87
CA VAL A 347 -6.16 -6.53 23.60
C VAL A 347 -7.67 -6.54 23.84
N ALA A 348 -8.36 -5.58 23.25
CA ALA A 348 -9.82 -5.50 23.29
C ALA A 348 -10.41 -6.02 21.97
N SER A 349 -11.11 -7.15 22.04
CA SER A 349 -11.80 -7.75 20.89
C SER A 349 -13.30 -7.84 21.16
N PRO A 350 -14.17 -7.40 20.23
CA PRO A 350 -15.61 -7.53 20.41
C PRO A 350 -16.01 -9.01 20.35
N ILE A 351 -16.46 -9.55 21.48
CA ILE A 351 -17.00 -10.91 21.55
C ILE A 351 -18.48 -10.84 21.17
N ARG A 352 -18.88 -11.53 20.09
CA ARG A 352 -20.30 -11.73 19.74
C ARG A 352 -20.78 -13.05 20.35
N PRO A 353 -21.65 -13.04 21.38
CA PRO A 353 -22.01 -14.26 22.12
C PRO A 353 -22.76 -15.32 21.29
N LYS A 354 -23.24 -14.99 20.08
CA LYS A 354 -24.05 -15.87 19.23
C LYS A 354 -23.44 -16.19 17.87
N GLY A 355 -22.18 -15.81 17.62
CA GLY A 355 -21.49 -16.05 16.34
C GLY A 355 -22.10 -15.28 15.16
N GLY A 356 -21.32 -15.09 14.11
CA GLY A 356 -21.76 -14.46 12.85
C GLY A 356 -20.92 -14.95 11.70
#